data_AF-A0A7W1KXV5-F1
#
_entry.id   AF-A0A7W1KXV5-F1
#
_cell.length_a   1.000
_cell.length_b   1.000
_cell.length_c   1.000
_cell.angle_alpha   90.00
_cell.angle_beta   90.00
_cell.angle_gamma   90.00
#
_symmetry.space_group_name_H-M   'P 1'
#
loop_
_entity.id
_entity.type
_entity.pdbx_description
1 polymer ?
#
loop_
_entity_poly.entity_id
_entity_poly.type
_entity_poly.pdbx_seq_one_letter_code
_entity_poly.pdbx_strand_id
1 'polypeptide(L)'
;MTAVEKISKRPASISFKGRILFLTDDVSLIRRQIEGEDLPFDPDLPLMSNISTDEITPGWVCFYYDETLGQYVYVGMRENAVQKDEIKGGGFSVVVSGLSKGCGSSRETAPYAEKWAGIELVIARSIEKIYGQNSQNIGLLTSTDFSLIERIRRGEEISLEEFTRGLDEISKTIVEYGGLFNYNKARLAGDVQPPQLETRKRPMTIVEKIIARHAFVRAGEVGVEAVKPGDALFAVADVRFSHEYVTPMAESLFRQALGAEARVTEPESVFAFRDHLTFLGQVMPQKQREMGLLERADGLAVTQAEFTVRQNIRLYGENPAGGSEAICHNAVVEDLALPGQIVIGTDSHTCMAGVLGCFAFGVGSTDMANAWYTKDIRIRVPETVRYVLKGRKHADVTAKDV
;
A
#
# COMPACT_ATOMS: atom_id res chain seq x y z
N MET A 1 22.56 -2.78 25.00
CA MET A 1 22.64 -3.01 23.55
C MET A 1 22.25 -4.46 23.30
N THR A 2 20.97 -4.71 23.05
CA THR A 2 20.51 -6.01 22.56
C THR A 2 21.11 -6.21 21.17
N ALA A 3 21.69 -7.38 20.91
CA ALA A 3 22.22 -7.73 19.60
C ALA A 3 21.09 -7.56 18.58
N VAL A 4 21.25 -6.65 17.62
CA VAL A 4 20.30 -6.49 16.52
C VAL A 4 20.36 -7.79 15.74
N GLU A 5 19.27 -8.55 15.74
CA GLU A 5 19.15 -9.79 14.98
C GLU A 5 19.45 -9.47 13.52
N LYS A 6 20.48 -10.13 12.96
CA LYS A 6 20.92 -9.89 11.59
C LYS A 6 19.80 -10.34 10.66
N ILE A 7 19.16 -9.39 9.97
CA ILE A 7 18.08 -9.70 9.04
C ILE A 7 18.66 -10.45 7.84
N SER A 8 18.25 -11.71 7.65
CA SER A 8 18.63 -12.52 6.51
C SER A 8 17.65 -12.35 5.34
N LYS A 9 18.16 -12.56 4.13
CA LYS A 9 17.31 -12.69 2.93
C LYS A 9 16.48 -13.97 3.00
N ARG A 10 15.36 -13.98 2.28
CA ARG A 10 14.58 -15.18 1.97
C ARG A 10 15.46 -16.27 1.37
N PRO A 11 15.08 -17.54 1.53
CA PRO A 11 15.70 -18.63 0.81
C PRO A 11 15.68 -18.39 -0.71
N ALA A 12 16.66 -18.95 -1.42
CA ALA A 12 16.77 -18.83 -2.88
C ALA A 12 15.63 -19.56 -3.63
N SER A 13 14.97 -20.52 -2.97
CA SER A 13 13.81 -21.25 -3.46
C SER A 13 12.69 -21.24 -2.43
N ILE A 14 11.44 -21.24 -2.89
CA ILE A 14 10.23 -21.19 -2.05
C ILE A 14 9.33 -22.37 -2.41
N SER A 15 8.84 -23.06 -1.38
CA SER A 15 7.85 -24.13 -1.50
C SER A 15 6.52 -23.64 -0.93
N PHE A 16 5.45 -23.83 -1.69
CA PHE A 16 4.08 -23.53 -1.25
C PHE A 16 3.38 -24.84 -0.88
N LYS A 17 2.95 -24.95 0.38
CA LYS A 17 2.40 -26.21 0.93
C LYS A 17 0.88 -26.21 1.07
N GLY A 18 0.23 -25.05 0.97
CA GLY A 18 -1.22 -24.94 1.07
C GLY A 18 -1.91 -25.12 -0.28
N ARG A 19 -3.24 -25.11 -0.23
CA ARG A 19 -4.12 -25.25 -1.40
C ARG A 19 -4.06 -24.02 -2.31
N ILE A 20 -4.50 -24.18 -3.55
CA ILE A 20 -4.63 -23.07 -4.51
C ILE A 20 -6.10 -22.70 -4.60
N LEU A 21 -6.42 -21.43 -4.32
CA LEU A 21 -7.75 -20.87 -4.50
C LEU A 21 -7.84 -20.20 -5.88
N PHE A 22 -8.67 -20.75 -6.76
CA PHE A 22 -9.05 -20.10 -8.01
C PHE A 22 -10.28 -19.22 -7.78
N LEU A 23 -10.14 -17.91 -8.02
CA LEU A 23 -11.25 -16.97 -8.04
C LEU A 23 -11.91 -17.05 -9.43
N THR A 24 -12.94 -17.89 -9.54
CA THR A 24 -13.62 -18.25 -10.79
C THR A 24 -14.87 -17.42 -11.05
N ASP A 25 -15.23 -17.21 -12.32
CA ASP A 25 -16.45 -16.47 -12.63
C ASP A 25 -17.71 -17.15 -12.07
N ASP A 26 -17.75 -18.47 -12.10
CA ASP A 26 -18.74 -19.29 -11.42
C ASP A 26 -18.43 -19.36 -9.92
N VAL A 27 -19.24 -18.69 -9.09
CA VAL A 27 -19.07 -18.65 -7.63
C VAL A 27 -19.26 -20.02 -6.97
N SER A 28 -19.97 -20.95 -7.61
CA SER A 28 -20.16 -22.30 -7.06
C SER A 28 -18.85 -23.09 -7.00
N LEU A 29 -17.92 -22.82 -7.92
CA LEU A 29 -16.58 -23.40 -7.92
C LEU A 29 -15.70 -22.81 -6.80
N ILE A 30 -15.93 -21.54 -6.41
CA ILE A 30 -15.27 -20.96 -5.23
C ILE A 30 -15.78 -21.65 -3.96
N ARG A 31 -17.11 -21.84 -3.83
CA ARG A 31 -17.71 -22.52 -2.66
C ARG A 31 -17.20 -23.95 -2.52
N ARG A 32 -17.16 -24.72 -3.61
CA ARG A 32 -16.61 -26.09 -3.63
C ARG A 32 -15.17 -26.14 -3.11
N GLN A 33 -14.34 -25.16 -3.49
CA GLN A 33 -12.99 -25.05 -2.97
C GLN A 33 -12.96 -24.79 -1.45
N ILE A 34 -13.77 -23.86 -0.97
CA ILE A 34 -13.89 -23.57 0.47
C ILE A 34 -14.35 -24.81 1.25
N GLU A 35 -15.25 -25.61 0.67
CA GLU A 35 -15.77 -26.86 1.25
C GLU A 35 -14.77 -28.02 1.20
N GLY A 36 -13.58 -27.82 0.64
CA GLY A 36 -12.46 -28.76 0.69
C GLY A 36 -12.07 -29.37 -0.65
N GLU A 37 -12.71 -28.98 -1.76
CA GLU A 37 -12.36 -29.51 -3.08
C GLU A 37 -11.15 -28.79 -3.70
N ASP A 38 -10.14 -29.54 -4.15
CA ASP A 38 -9.08 -28.98 -4.99
C ASP A 38 -9.46 -29.11 -6.47
N LEU A 39 -9.79 -27.98 -7.10
CA LEU A 39 -10.15 -27.99 -8.53
C LEU A 39 -8.99 -28.53 -9.38
N PRO A 40 -9.28 -29.33 -10.43
CA PRO A 40 -8.27 -29.71 -11.40
C PRO A 40 -7.71 -28.48 -12.11
N PHE A 41 -6.48 -28.56 -12.60
CA PHE A 41 -5.91 -27.46 -13.37
C PHE A 41 -6.56 -27.46 -14.75
N ASP A 42 -7.13 -26.33 -15.09
CA ASP A 42 -7.70 -26.06 -16.40
C ASP A 42 -7.21 -24.67 -16.84
N PRO A 43 -6.37 -24.56 -17.88
CA PRO A 43 -5.87 -23.28 -18.37
C PRO A 43 -6.99 -22.39 -18.93
N ASP A 44 -8.14 -22.97 -19.28
CA ASP A 44 -9.31 -22.28 -19.83
C ASP A 44 -10.39 -22.02 -18.76
N LEU A 45 -10.10 -22.35 -17.49
CA LEU A 45 -11.00 -22.05 -16.37
C LEU A 45 -11.36 -20.55 -16.36
N PRO A 46 -12.65 -20.17 -16.46
CA PRO A 46 -13.04 -18.77 -16.43
C PRO A 46 -12.74 -18.16 -15.05
N LEU A 47 -11.72 -17.29 -15.01
CA LEU A 47 -11.29 -16.61 -13.79
C LEU A 47 -11.85 -15.19 -13.72
N MET A 48 -12.32 -14.81 -12.53
CA MET A 48 -12.77 -13.46 -12.25
C MET A 48 -11.66 -12.45 -12.53
N SER A 49 -12.01 -11.38 -13.22
CA SER A 49 -11.10 -10.29 -13.57
C SER A 49 -11.48 -9.01 -12.84
N ASN A 50 -10.54 -8.08 -12.72
CA ASN A 50 -10.73 -6.77 -12.08
C ASN A 50 -11.12 -6.89 -10.60
N ILE A 51 -10.48 -7.81 -9.87
CA ILE A 51 -10.72 -7.97 -8.43
C ILE A 51 -10.32 -6.70 -7.71
N SER A 52 -11.32 -5.98 -7.20
CA SER A 52 -11.15 -4.71 -6.53
C SER A 52 -10.75 -4.86 -5.06
N THR A 53 -10.13 -3.84 -4.48
CA THR A 53 -9.84 -3.83 -3.03
C THR A 53 -11.10 -3.95 -2.18
N ASP A 54 -12.27 -3.53 -2.67
CA ASP A 54 -13.55 -3.70 -1.96
C ASP A 54 -14.06 -5.13 -2.01
N GLU A 55 -13.79 -5.88 -3.08
CA GLU A 55 -14.08 -7.32 -3.10
C GLU A 55 -13.18 -8.09 -2.13
N ILE A 56 -11.92 -7.68 -1.99
CA ILE A 56 -10.97 -8.30 -1.04
C ILE A 56 -11.31 -7.91 0.40
N THR A 57 -11.47 -6.62 0.68
CA THR A 57 -11.78 -6.07 2.00
C THR A 57 -12.72 -4.87 1.86
N PRO A 58 -14.05 -5.06 1.96
CA PRO A 58 -15.01 -3.96 1.91
C PRO A 58 -14.68 -2.84 2.90
N GLY A 59 -15.17 -1.63 2.64
CA GLY A 59 -14.90 -0.47 3.51
C GLY A 59 -15.19 -0.71 5.00
N TRP A 60 -16.24 -1.45 5.35
CA TRP A 60 -16.54 -1.75 6.76
C TRP A 60 -15.54 -2.72 7.43
N VAL A 61 -14.84 -3.55 6.64
CA VAL A 61 -13.77 -4.43 7.13
C VAL A 61 -12.52 -3.63 7.49
N CYS A 62 -12.32 -2.47 6.86
CA CYS A 62 -11.14 -1.64 7.13
C CYS A 62 -11.22 -0.90 8.48
N PHE A 63 -12.28 -1.10 9.28
CA PHE A 63 -12.28 -0.73 10.70
C PHE A 63 -11.41 -1.65 11.56
N TYR A 64 -10.99 -2.80 11.00
CA TYR A 64 -9.91 -3.62 11.53
C TYR A 64 -8.58 -3.20 10.89
N TYR A 65 -7.50 -3.21 11.66
CA TYR A 65 -6.17 -2.79 11.22
C TYR A 65 -5.06 -3.73 11.74
N ASP A 66 -5.45 -4.87 12.30
CA ASP A 66 -4.57 -5.92 12.80
C ASP A 66 -4.81 -7.24 12.06
N GLU A 67 -4.24 -8.34 12.56
CA GLU A 67 -4.31 -9.67 11.96
C GLU A 67 -5.75 -10.23 11.83
N THR A 68 -6.72 -9.59 12.50
CA THR A 68 -8.16 -9.88 12.34
C THR A 68 -8.60 -9.67 10.89
N LEU A 69 -7.94 -8.80 10.13
CA LEU A 69 -8.21 -8.60 8.70
C LEU A 69 -8.17 -9.92 7.90
N GLY A 70 -7.31 -10.86 8.28
CA GLY A 70 -7.23 -12.17 7.64
C GLY A 70 -8.49 -13.03 7.76
N GLN A 71 -9.38 -12.73 8.73
CA GLN A 71 -10.68 -13.40 8.87
C GLN A 71 -11.69 -12.93 7.82
N TYR A 72 -11.46 -11.78 7.19
CA TYR A 72 -12.44 -11.11 6.32
C TYR A 72 -11.98 -10.99 4.87
N VAL A 73 -10.94 -11.71 4.47
CA VAL A 73 -10.48 -11.68 3.08
C VAL A 73 -11.58 -12.23 2.14
N TYR A 74 -11.82 -11.51 1.04
CA TYR A 74 -12.81 -11.79 -0.01
C TYR A 74 -14.29 -11.71 0.40
N VAL A 75 -14.63 -11.24 1.60
CA VAL A 75 -16.05 -11.12 2.03
C VAL A 75 -16.86 -10.09 1.24
N GLY A 76 -16.19 -9.28 0.42
CA GLY A 76 -16.82 -8.36 -0.53
C GLY A 76 -17.17 -8.99 -1.87
N MET A 77 -16.80 -10.26 -2.09
CA MET A 77 -17.08 -10.92 -3.36
C MET A 77 -18.57 -11.04 -3.64
N ARG A 78 -18.91 -10.95 -4.92
CA ARG A 78 -20.28 -11.09 -5.42
C ARG A 78 -20.93 -12.38 -4.92
N GLU A 79 -22.25 -12.31 -4.75
CA GLU A 79 -23.09 -13.42 -4.28
C GLU A 79 -22.71 -13.96 -2.88
N ASN A 80 -21.93 -13.19 -2.10
CA ASN A 80 -21.35 -13.63 -0.83
C ASN A 80 -20.59 -14.96 -0.96
N ALA A 81 -19.85 -15.12 -2.07
CA ALA A 81 -19.12 -16.35 -2.37
C ALA A 81 -18.14 -16.76 -1.24
N VAL A 82 -17.63 -15.79 -0.49
CA VAL A 82 -16.75 -15.99 0.65
C VAL A 82 -17.35 -15.33 1.90
N GLN A 83 -17.31 -16.05 3.01
CA GLN A 83 -17.72 -15.59 4.32
C GLN A 83 -16.52 -15.50 5.26
N LYS A 84 -16.79 -14.93 6.44
CA LYS A 84 -15.78 -14.78 7.50
C LYS A 84 -15.13 -16.13 7.83
N ASP A 85 -13.82 -16.11 8.05
CA ASP A 85 -12.95 -17.23 8.44
C ASP A 85 -12.77 -18.34 7.39
N GLU A 86 -13.55 -18.34 6.30
CA GLU A 86 -13.54 -19.43 5.32
C GLU A 86 -12.21 -19.59 4.57
N ILE A 87 -11.57 -18.48 4.20
CA ILE A 87 -10.26 -18.53 3.51
C ILE A 87 -9.14 -18.87 4.49
N LYS A 88 -9.16 -18.26 5.69
CA LYS A 88 -8.18 -18.48 6.74
C LYS A 88 -8.21 -19.93 7.26
N GLY A 89 -9.40 -20.51 7.37
CA GLY A 89 -9.61 -21.92 7.73
C GLY A 89 -9.44 -22.89 6.57
N GLY A 90 -9.43 -22.40 5.32
CA GLY A 90 -9.42 -23.23 4.11
C GLY A 90 -8.07 -23.81 3.73
N GLY A 91 -6.97 -23.40 4.41
CA GLY A 91 -5.63 -23.92 4.17
C GLY A 91 -5.01 -23.50 2.82
N PHE A 92 -5.48 -22.39 2.25
CA PHE A 92 -4.96 -21.85 1.00
C PHE A 92 -3.63 -21.13 1.22
N SER A 93 -2.67 -21.35 0.31
CA SER A 93 -1.39 -20.61 0.28
C SER A 93 -1.19 -19.81 -1.01
N VAL A 94 -1.96 -20.11 -2.05
CA VAL A 94 -1.90 -19.41 -3.34
C VAL A 94 -3.29 -18.98 -3.75
N VAL A 95 -3.43 -17.75 -4.26
CA VAL A 95 -4.65 -17.29 -4.93
C VAL A 95 -4.37 -17.02 -6.40
N VAL A 96 -5.28 -17.44 -7.27
CA VAL A 96 -5.24 -17.21 -8.71
C VAL A 96 -6.49 -16.44 -9.14
N SER A 97 -6.30 -15.37 -9.91
CA SER A 97 -7.37 -14.57 -10.51
C SER A 97 -7.07 -14.23 -11.96
N GLY A 98 -8.04 -13.69 -12.70
CA GLY A 98 -7.99 -13.42 -14.13
C GLY A 98 -7.14 -12.20 -14.51
N LEU A 99 -7.74 -11.23 -15.22
CA LEU A 99 -6.99 -10.18 -15.92
C LEU A 99 -6.30 -9.18 -14.99
N SER A 100 -6.95 -8.74 -13.90
CA SER A 100 -6.45 -7.68 -13.00
C SER A 100 -6.81 -8.01 -11.55
N LYS A 101 -5.88 -7.70 -10.65
CA LYS A 101 -5.98 -7.91 -9.20
C LYS A 101 -5.52 -6.67 -8.43
N GLY A 102 -6.35 -6.25 -7.48
CA GLY A 102 -6.07 -5.15 -6.55
C GLY A 102 -6.44 -3.77 -7.09
N CYS A 103 -7.49 -3.67 -7.92
CA CYS A 103 -7.89 -2.38 -8.51
C CYS A 103 -8.70 -1.53 -7.51
N GLY A 104 -8.72 -0.22 -7.75
CA GLY A 104 -9.43 0.74 -6.92
C GLY A 104 -8.52 1.45 -5.93
N SER A 105 -8.86 1.36 -4.63
CA SER A 105 -8.28 2.20 -3.58
C SER A 105 -6.86 1.75 -3.20
N SER A 106 -6.04 2.67 -2.67
CA SER A 106 -4.66 2.40 -2.23
C SER A 106 -4.55 1.60 -0.92
N ARG A 107 -5.66 1.10 -0.39
CA ARG A 107 -5.78 0.41 0.90
C ARG A 107 -4.87 -0.81 0.98
N GLU A 108 -3.85 -0.75 1.84
CA GLU A 108 -2.97 -1.88 2.14
C GLU A 108 -3.68 -2.99 2.95
N THR A 109 -4.86 -2.71 3.52
CA THR A 109 -5.69 -3.70 4.22
C THR A 109 -6.02 -4.91 3.34
N ALA A 110 -6.18 -4.73 2.02
CA ALA A 110 -6.49 -5.81 1.08
C ALA A 110 -5.35 -6.86 0.97
N PRO A 111 -4.12 -6.53 0.53
CA PRO A 111 -3.03 -7.50 0.52
C PRO A 111 -2.63 -7.96 1.94
N TYR A 112 -2.82 -7.12 2.97
CA TYR A 112 -2.58 -7.50 4.35
C TYR A 112 -3.56 -8.58 4.83
N ALA A 113 -4.84 -8.49 4.46
CA ALA A 113 -5.84 -9.51 4.76
C ALA A 113 -5.49 -10.85 4.10
N GLU A 114 -5.09 -10.85 2.82
CA GLU A 114 -4.65 -12.07 2.14
C GLU A 114 -3.46 -12.71 2.86
N LYS A 115 -2.43 -11.92 3.20
CA LYS A 115 -1.27 -12.40 3.94
C LYS A 115 -1.66 -13.04 5.28
N TRP A 116 -2.53 -12.39 6.05
CA TRP A 116 -2.97 -12.90 7.37
C TRP A 116 -4.06 -13.97 7.33
N ALA A 117 -4.61 -14.24 6.15
CA ALA A 117 -5.40 -15.43 5.87
C ALA A 117 -4.53 -16.65 5.53
N GLY A 118 -3.21 -16.49 5.42
CA GLY A 118 -2.27 -17.56 5.08
C GLY A 118 -1.87 -17.61 3.61
N ILE A 119 -2.30 -16.64 2.78
CA ILE A 119 -1.86 -16.54 1.40
C ILE A 119 -0.41 -16.07 1.35
N GLU A 120 0.41 -16.81 0.62
CA GLU A 120 1.83 -16.56 0.42
C GLU A 120 2.13 -16.02 -0.99
N LEU A 121 1.29 -16.37 -1.98
CA LEU A 121 1.43 -15.96 -3.38
C LEU A 121 0.08 -15.60 -4.02
N VAL A 122 0.08 -14.49 -4.76
CA VAL A 122 -1.04 -14.07 -5.61
C VAL A 122 -0.62 -14.10 -7.08
N ILE A 123 -1.41 -14.78 -7.91
CA ILE A 123 -1.20 -14.90 -9.36
C ILE A 123 -2.37 -14.24 -10.10
N ALA A 124 -2.07 -13.32 -11.00
CA ALA A 124 -3.05 -12.68 -11.89
C ALA A 124 -2.36 -12.22 -13.18
N ARG A 125 -3.08 -12.06 -14.30
CA ARG A 125 -2.45 -11.64 -15.57
C ARG A 125 -1.83 -10.25 -15.47
N SER A 126 -2.40 -9.40 -14.61
CA SER A 126 -1.89 -8.09 -14.24
C SER A 126 -2.08 -7.87 -12.74
N ILE A 127 -1.08 -7.27 -12.11
CA ILE A 127 -1.10 -6.86 -10.71
C ILE A 127 -1.10 -5.33 -10.69
N GLU A 128 -2.11 -4.74 -10.05
CA GLU A 128 -2.22 -3.28 -10.00
C GLU A 128 -1.05 -2.66 -9.24
N LYS A 129 -0.52 -1.55 -9.74
CA LYS A 129 0.78 -0.99 -9.28
C LYS A 129 0.84 -0.79 -7.76
N ILE A 130 -0.17 -0.14 -7.17
CA ILE A 130 -0.19 0.16 -5.73
C ILE A 130 -0.37 -1.12 -4.92
N TYR A 131 -1.27 -2.01 -5.33
CA TYR A 131 -1.46 -3.30 -4.68
C TYR A 131 -0.18 -4.14 -4.73
N GLY A 132 0.49 -4.22 -5.88
CA GLY A 132 1.77 -4.93 -6.02
C GLY A 132 2.87 -4.34 -5.14
N GLN A 133 2.99 -3.02 -5.06
CA GLN A 133 3.91 -2.34 -4.15
C GLN A 133 3.59 -2.64 -2.67
N ASN A 134 2.32 -2.55 -2.28
CA ASN A 134 1.87 -2.91 -0.94
C ASN A 134 2.18 -4.39 -0.61
N SER A 135 1.93 -5.31 -1.54
CA SER A 135 2.28 -6.73 -1.42
C SER A 135 3.78 -6.92 -1.18
N GLN A 136 4.64 -6.27 -1.97
CA GLN A 136 6.09 -6.30 -1.76
C GLN A 136 6.48 -5.74 -0.39
N ASN A 137 5.87 -4.63 0.03
CA ASN A 137 6.17 -3.96 1.30
C ASN A 137 5.90 -4.89 2.49
N ILE A 138 4.81 -5.64 2.45
CA ILE A 138 4.44 -6.60 3.50
C ILE A 138 5.06 -7.99 3.29
N GLY A 139 5.73 -8.24 2.17
CA GLY A 139 6.33 -9.55 1.85
C GLY A 139 5.33 -10.59 1.32
N LEU A 140 4.19 -10.19 0.78
CA LEU A 140 3.30 -11.06 -0.01
C LEU A 140 3.84 -11.16 -1.44
N LEU A 141 4.05 -12.38 -1.93
CA LEU A 141 4.57 -12.59 -3.29
C LEU A 141 3.47 -12.38 -4.31
N THR A 142 3.85 -11.85 -5.47
CA THR A 142 2.94 -11.72 -6.62
C THR A 142 3.62 -12.25 -7.87
N SER A 143 2.84 -12.77 -8.81
CA SER A 143 3.34 -13.20 -10.11
C SER A 143 2.30 -12.98 -11.21
N THR A 144 2.77 -12.69 -12.41
CA THR A 144 1.95 -12.69 -13.63
C THR A 144 2.12 -13.95 -14.47
N ASP A 145 2.96 -14.88 -14.03
CA ASP A 145 3.24 -16.12 -14.73
C ASP A 145 2.34 -17.26 -14.24
N PHE A 146 1.39 -17.64 -15.09
CA PHE A 146 0.45 -18.75 -14.83
C PHE A 146 1.12 -20.11 -14.92
N SER A 147 2.31 -20.23 -15.54
CA SER A 147 3.05 -21.49 -15.58
C SER A 147 3.43 -21.98 -14.17
N LEU A 148 3.50 -21.07 -13.20
CA LEU A 148 3.77 -21.39 -11.80
C LEU A 148 2.69 -22.26 -11.17
N ILE A 149 1.44 -22.19 -11.63
CA ILE A 149 0.31 -22.92 -11.01
C ILE A 149 0.58 -24.43 -11.04
N GLU A 150 0.87 -24.99 -12.22
CA GLU A 150 1.18 -26.42 -12.37
C GLU A 150 2.49 -26.82 -11.67
N ARG A 151 3.50 -25.96 -11.72
CA ARG A 151 4.78 -26.20 -11.03
C ARG A 151 4.56 -26.36 -9.53
N ILE A 152 3.81 -25.44 -8.93
CA ILE A 152 3.44 -25.45 -7.51
C ILE A 152 2.60 -26.69 -7.17
N ARG A 153 1.62 -27.07 -8.00
CA ARG A 153 0.80 -28.27 -7.77
C ARG A 153 1.61 -29.56 -7.75
N ARG A 154 2.72 -29.62 -8.49
CA ARG A 154 3.66 -30.75 -8.48
C ARG A 154 4.61 -30.74 -7.27
N GLY A 155 4.49 -29.76 -6.37
CA GLY A 155 5.37 -29.60 -5.20
C GLY A 155 6.75 -29.07 -5.57
N GLU A 156 6.91 -28.44 -6.74
CA GLU A 156 8.19 -27.88 -7.18
C GLU A 156 8.61 -26.72 -6.27
N GLU A 157 9.88 -26.68 -5.87
CA GLU A 157 10.46 -25.49 -5.26
C GLU A 157 10.70 -24.42 -6.32
N ILE A 158 10.08 -23.26 -6.15
CA ILE A 158 10.12 -22.17 -7.12
C ILE A 158 11.28 -21.23 -6.76
N SER A 159 12.15 -20.92 -7.73
CA SER A 159 13.21 -19.92 -7.54
C SER A 159 12.61 -18.57 -7.15
N LEU A 160 13.22 -17.90 -6.17
CA LEU A 160 12.85 -16.54 -5.78
C LEU A 160 12.94 -15.54 -6.95
N GLU A 161 13.80 -15.82 -7.93
CA GLU A 161 13.96 -15.02 -9.14
C GLU A 161 12.65 -14.90 -9.96
N GLU A 162 11.79 -15.93 -9.92
CA GLU A 162 10.48 -15.92 -10.60
C GLU A 162 9.58 -14.78 -10.09
N PHE A 163 9.72 -14.40 -8.82
CA PHE A 163 8.93 -13.34 -8.18
C PHE A 163 9.58 -11.96 -8.24
N THR A 164 10.80 -11.86 -8.75
CA THR A 164 11.55 -10.61 -8.85
C THR A 164 11.82 -10.18 -10.30
N ARG A 165 11.49 -11.05 -11.26
CA ARG A 165 11.63 -10.77 -12.70
C ARG A 165 10.88 -9.49 -13.08
N GLY A 166 11.59 -8.55 -13.71
CA GLY A 166 11.03 -7.29 -14.18
C GLY A 166 10.91 -6.19 -13.12
N LEU A 167 11.23 -6.48 -11.85
CA LEU A 167 11.34 -5.47 -10.81
C LEU A 167 12.64 -4.67 -10.96
N ASP A 168 12.62 -3.41 -10.51
CA ASP A 168 13.85 -2.66 -10.29
C ASP A 168 14.65 -3.25 -9.11
N GLU A 169 15.95 -2.96 -9.02
CA GLU A 169 16.82 -3.56 -8.01
C GLU A 169 16.38 -3.27 -6.56
N ILE A 170 15.78 -2.11 -6.28
CA ILE A 170 15.27 -1.81 -4.92
C ILE A 170 14.07 -2.71 -4.62
N SER A 171 13.11 -2.76 -5.52
CA SER A 171 11.91 -3.59 -5.37
C SER A 171 12.24 -5.09 -5.27
N LYS A 172 13.16 -5.57 -6.11
CA LYS A 172 13.73 -6.93 -6.01
C LYS A 172 14.33 -7.18 -4.63
N THR A 173 15.18 -6.28 -4.16
CA THR A 173 15.85 -6.46 -2.87
C THR A 173 14.84 -6.41 -1.71
N ILE A 174 13.79 -5.58 -1.77
CA ILE A 174 12.70 -5.59 -0.79
C ILE A 174 12.02 -6.97 -0.73
N VAL A 175 11.74 -7.58 -1.89
CA VAL A 175 11.19 -8.94 -1.97
C VAL A 175 12.18 -9.96 -1.37
N GLU A 176 13.47 -9.84 -1.68
CA GLU A 176 14.53 -10.69 -1.13
C GLU A 176 14.63 -10.60 0.40
N TYR A 177 14.44 -9.43 1.00
CA TYR A 177 14.38 -9.27 2.46
C TYR A 177 13.00 -9.60 3.05
N GLY A 178 12.03 -9.93 2.20
CA GLY A 178 10.68 -10.28 2.60
C GLY A 178 9.85 -9.14 3.16
N GLY A 179 10.13 -7.91 2.75
CA GLY A 179 9.35 -6.73 3.12
C GLY A 179 10.18 -5.48 3.28
N LEU A 180 9.52 -4.33 3.20
CA LEU A 180 10.16 -3.01 3.25
C LEU A 180 10.85 -2.76 4.60
N PHE A 181 10.24 -3.16 5.72
CA PHE A 181 10.85 -2.99 7.04
C PHE A 181 12.13 -3.81 7.22
N ASN A 182 12.13 -5.07 6.76
CA ASN A 182 13.32 -5.92 6.83
C ASN A 182 14.46 -5.35 5.98
N TYR A 183 14.13 -4.92 4.77
CA TYR A 183 15.06 -4.21 3.90
C TYR A 183 15.61 -2.95 4.58
N ASN A 184 14.76 -2.12 5.19
CA ASN A 184 15.20 -0.88 5.81
C ASN A 184 16.00 -1.09 7.10
N LYS A 185 15.70 -2.12 7.89
CA LYS A 185 16.55 -2.54 9.02
C LYS A 185 17.96 -2.89 8.53
N ALA A 186 18.07 -3.68 7.47
CA ALA A 186 19.35 -4.01 6.86
C ALA A 186 20.05 -2.77 6.26
N ARG A 187 19.28 -1.86 5.63
CA ARG A 187 19.80 -0.60 5.07
C ARG A 187 20.39 0.30 6.15
N LEU A 188 19.69 0.46 7.27
CA LEU A 188 20.14 1.27 8.41
C LEU A 188 21.31 0.63 9.18
N ALA A 189 21.40 -0.71 9.16
CA ALA A 189 22.56 -1.43 9.69
C ALA A 189 23.80 -1.37 8.76
N GLY A 190 23.63 -0.89 7.52
CA GLY A 190 24.69 -0.85 6.51
C GLY A 190 24.93 -2.17 5.77
N ASP A 191 24.09 -3.18 5.98
CA ASP A 191 24.19 -4.50 5.33
C ASP A 191 23.78 -4.46 3.84
N VAL A 192 22.97 -3.47 3.45
CA VAL A 192 22.52 -3.25 2.08
C VAL A 192 22.46 -1.76 1.78
N GLN A 193 22.72 -1.37 0.54
CA GLN A 193 22.58 0.00 0.08
C GLN A 193 21.69 0.03 -1.17
N PRO A 194 20.90 1.11 -1.37
CA PRO A 194 20.24 1.34 -2.64
C PRO A 194 21.27 1.38 -3.79
N PRO A 195 20.90 0.94 -5.01
CA PRO A 195 21.78 0.99 -6.16
C PRO A 195 22.22 2.42 -6.45
N GLN A 196 23.47 2.61 -6.86
CA GLN A 196 23.96 3.92 -7.28
C GLN A 196 23.30 4.32 -8.60
N LEU A 197 22.81 5.55 -8.68
CA LEU A 197 22.26 6.11 -9.91
C LEU A 197 23.39 6.46 -10.88
N GLU A 198 23.33 5.88 -12.09
CA GLU A 198 24.31 6.12 -13.16
C GLU A 198 23.86 7.21 -14.16
N THR A 199 22.69 7.82 -13.92
CA THR A 199 22.10 8.79 -14.84
C THR A 199 22.93 10.06 -14.90
N ARG A 200 23.53 10.30 -16.07
CA ARG A 200 24.31 11.50 -16.37
C ARG A 200 23.43 12.73 -16.54
N LYS A 201 24.02 13.91 -16.39
CA LYS A 201 23.39 15.20 -16.64
C LYS A 201 22.58 15.21 -17.95
N ARG A 202 21.31 15.59 -17.84
CA ARG A 202 20.39 15.73 -18.98
C ARG A 202 19.30 16.76 -18.69
N PRO A 203 18.57 17.25 -19.71
CA PRO A 203 17.33 17.97 -19.51
C PRO A 203 16.31 17.10 -18.76
N MET A 204 15.64 17.70 -17.77
CA MET A 204 14.67 17.06 -16.89
C MET A 204 13.35 17.84 -16.85
N THR A 205 12.24 17.11 -16.75
CA THR A 205 10.91 17.63 -16.42
C THR A 205 10.88 18.19 -14.99
N ILE A 206 9.79 18.87 -14.61
CA ILE A 206 9.62 19.35 -13.24
C ILE A 206 9.63 18.20 -12.22
N VAL A 207 8.96 17.08 -12.53
CA VAL A 207 8.92 15.89 -11.66
C VAL A 207 10.31 15.29 -11.51
N GLU A 208 11.05 15.08 -12.61
CA GLU A 208 12.42 14.58 -12.56
C GLU A 208 13.34 15.51 -11.74
N LYS A 209 13.21 16.84 -11.87
CA LYS A 209 13.99 17.80 -11.06
C LYS A 209 13.66 17.74 -9.58
N ILE A 210 12.38 17.64 -9.23
CA ILE A 210 11.94 17.51 -7.83
C ILE A 210 12.54 16.21 -7.27
N ILE A 211 12.37 15.08 -7.96
CA ILE A 211 12.91 13.81 -7.48
C ILE A 211 14.45 13.88 -7.36
N ALA A 212 15.15 14.40 -8.36
CA ALA A 212 16.61 14.54 -8.31
C ALA A 212 17.08 15.36 -7.12
N ARG A 213 16.38 16.46 -6.77
CA ARG A 213 16.69 17.31 -5.61
C ARG A 213 16.47 16.60 -4.27
N HIS A 214 15.52 15.68 -4.18
CA HIS A 214 15.15 14.98 -2.95
C HIS A 214 15.72 13.57 -2.84
N ALA A 215 16.45 13.09 -3.85
CA ALA A 215 17.03 11.76 -3.87
C ALA A 215 17.96 11.56 -2.65
N PHE A 216 17.65 10.57 -1.82
CA PHE A 216 18.47 10.18 -0.69
C PHE A 216 19.73 9.48 -1.21
N VAL A 217 20.90 9.97 -0.81
CA VAL A 217 22.19 9.35 -1.13
C VAL A 217 22.74 8.61 0.09
N ARG A 218 22.86 9.32 1.22
CA ARG A 218 23.24 8.78 2.53
C ARG A 218 22.79 9.75 3.62
N ALA A 219 22.95 9.36 4.88
CA ALA A 219 22.64 10.23 6.01
C ALA A 219 23.33 11.60 5.86
N GLY A 220 22.55 12.67 5.85
CA GLY A 220 23.02 14.05 5.68
C GLY A 220 23.31 14.49 4.24
N GLU A 221 23.15 13.62 3.24
CA GLU A 221 23.38 13.93 1.83
C GLU A 221 22.15 13.56 0.98
N VAL A 222 21.56 14.60 0.40
CA VAL A 222 20.35 14.52 -0.43
C VAL A 222 20.61 15.31 -1.71
N GLY A 223 20.16 14.77 -2.83
CA GLY A 223 20.27 15.37 -4.14
C GLY A 223 21.23 14.62 -5.05
N VAL A 224 20.83 14.46 -6.31
CA VAL A 224 21.66 13.95 -7.40
C VAL A 224 21.59 14.88 -8.60
N GLU A 225 22.58 14.81 -9.49
CA GLU A 225 22.67 15.72 -10.63
C GLU A 225 21.51 15.53 -11.63
N ALA A 226 21.12 14.29 -11.89
CA ALA A 226 20.05 13.97 -12.82
C ALA A 226 19.41 12.61 -12.53
N VAL A 227 18.16 12.47 -12.96
CA VAL A 227 17.40 11.21 -12.99
C VAL A 227 16.72 11.06 -14.36
N LYS A 228 16.26 9.84 -14.67
CA LYS A 228 15.44 9.54 -15.85
C LYS A 228 14.30 8.57 -15.49
N PRO A 229 13.24 8.45 -16.33
CA PRO A 229 12.18 7.49 -16.07
C PRO A 229 12.75 6.07 -15.97
N GLY A 230 12.24 5.32 -15.00
CA GLY A 230 12.70 3.98 -14.69
C GLY A 230 13.81 3.90 -13.66
N ASP A 231 14.54 4.98 -13.36
CA ASP A 231 15.49 5.01 -12.25
C ASP A 231 14.74 4.73 -10.93
N ALA A 232 15.32 3.89 -10.07
CA ALA A 232 14.77 3.54 -8.77
C ALA A 232 15.67 4.09 -7.66
N LEU A 233 15.07 4.81 -6.71
CA LEU A 233 15.77 5.49 -5.62
C LEU A 233 14.87 5.63 -4.39
N PHE A 234 15.45 6.02 -3.27
CA PHE A 234 14.70 6.60 -2.15
C PHE A 234 14.77 8.12 -2.26
N ALA A 235 13.69 8.83 -1.95
CA ALA A 235 13.68 10.28 -1.86
C ALA A 235 13.08 10.74 -0.54
N VAL A 236 13.62 11.82 0.00
CA VAL A 236 13.13 12.46 1.21
C VAL A 236 11.77 13.10 0.94
N ALA A 237 10.76 12.76 1.75
CA ALA A 237 9.45 13.38 1.69
C ALA A 237 9.39 14.60 2.62
N ASP A 238 8.87 15.73 2.12
CA ASP A 238 8.78 16.98 2.87
C ASP A 238 7.49 17.09 3.67
N VAL A 239 6.39 16.53 3.16
CA VAL A 239 5.08 16.49 3.84
C VAL A 239 4.59 15.05 3.84
N ARG A 240 4.29 14.53 5.03
CA ARG A 240 3.83 13.16 5.24
C ARG A 240 2.52 13.19 6.01
N PHE A 241 1.42 12.72 5.43
CA PHE A 241 0.16 12.73 6.15
C PHE A 241 -0.60 11.41 6.11
N SER A 242 -1.42 11.20 7.14
CA SER A 242 -2.32 10.05 7.23
C SER A 242 -3.67 10.50 7.77
N HIS A 243 -4.72 9.80 7.41
CA HIS A 243 -6.07 10.07 7.90
C HIS A 243 -6.54 8.94 8.82
N GLU A 244 -7.61 9.16 9.60
CA GLU A 244 -8.03 8.34 10.74
C GLU A 244 -8.33 6.89 10.36
N TYR A 245 -8.71 6.69 9.10
CA TYR A 245 -9.02 5.39 8.56
C TYR A 245 -7.77 4.50 8.35
N VAL A 246 -6.59 5.09 8.22
CA VAL A 246 -5.33 4.38 7.92
C VAL A 246 -4.27 4.57 9.00
N THR A 247 -4.28 5.67 9.76
CA THR A 247 -3.30 5.95 10.81
C THR A 247 -3.13 4.79 11.80
N PRO A 248 -4.21 4.14 12.31
CA PRO A 248 -4.08 3.01 13.24
C PRO A 248 -3.30 1.82 12.66
N MET A 249 -3.51 1.51 11.37
CA MET A 249 -2.77 0.43 10.69
C MET A 249 -1.29 0.80 10.54
N ALA A 250 -1.01 2.00 10.05
CA ALA A 250 0.37 2.48 9.89
C ALA A 250 1.10 2.51 11.25
N GLU A 251 0.43 2.96 12.32
CA GLU A 251 0.98 2.94 13.67
C GLU A 251 1.26 1.51 14.16
N SER A 252 0.30 0.60 13.97
CA SER A 252 0.46 -0.81 14.37
C SER A 252 1.69 -1.43 13.72
N LEU A 253 1.84 -1.24 12.41
CA LEU A 253 2.99 -1.68 11.63
C LEU A 253 4.30 -1.02 12.08
N PHE A 254 4.27 0.29 12.35
CA PHE A 254 5.40 1.05 12.86
C PHE A 254 5.92 0.47 14.19
N ARG A 255 5.01 0.21 15.14
CA ARG A 255 5.36 -0.40 16.43
C ARG A 255 5.80 -1.84 16.32
N GLN A 256 5.16 -2.64 15.46
CA GLN A 256 5.55 -4.03 15.22
C GLN A 256 6.96 -4.11 14.64
N ALA A 257 7.30 -3.20 13.71
CA ALA A 257 8.59 -3.20 13.05
C ALA A 257 9.71 -2.66 13.94
N LEU A 258 9.48 -1.57 14.68
CA LEU A 258 10.53 -0.79 15.34
C LEU A 258 10.45 -0.80 16.87
N GLY A 259 9.43 -1.43 17.44
CA GLY A 259 9.18 -1.52 18.88
C GLY A 259 8.19 -0.46 19.38
N ALA A 260 7.66 -0.68 20.58
CA ALA A 260 6.65 0.19 21.20
C ALA A 260 7.15 1.62 21.46
N GLU A 261 8.47 1.79 21.64
CA GLU A 261 9.11 3.09 21.89
C GLU A 261 9.59 3.81 20.63
N ALA A 262 9.25 3.31 19.44
CA ALA A 262 9.60 3.96 18.20
C ALA A 262 9.09 5.41 18.16
N ARG A 263 9.91 6.32 17.62
CA ARG A 263 9.61 7.75 17.51
C ARG A 263 9.61 8.17 16.05
N VAL A 264 8.62 8.99 15.70
CA VAL A 264 8.51 9.62 14.38
C VAL A 264 9.62 10.65 14.24
N THR A 265 10.32 10.60 13.12
CA THR A 265 11.39 11.54 12.76
C THR A 265 10.80 12.79 12.13
N GLU A 266 11.19 13.96 12.61
CA GLU A 266 10.68 15.28 12.16
C GLU A 266 9.14 15.36 12.24
N PRO A 267 8.54 15.21 13.44
CA PRO A 267 7.08 15.18 13.59
C PRO A 267 6.39 16.47 13.11
N GLU A 268 7.10 17.59 13.00
CA GLU A 268 6.62 18.85 12.45
C GLU A 268 6.28 18.80 10.95
N SER A 269 6.77 17.79 10.23
CA SER A 269 6.43 17.52 8.82
C SER A 269 5.46 16.35 8.65
N VAL A 270 4.90 15.87 9.76
CA VAL A 270 3.89 14.82 9.79
C VAL A 270 2.56 15.39 10.25
N PHE A 271 1.48 15.00 9.58
CA PHE A 271 0.13 15.49 9.87
C PHE A 271 -0.87 14.34 9.92
N ALA A 272 -1.83 14.43 10.84
CA ALA A 272 -2.94 13.52 10.93
C ALA A 272 -4.25 14.26 10.66
N PHE A 273 -5.19 13.59 9.98
CA PHE A 273 -6.49 14.15 9.62
C PHE A 273 -7.62 13.25 10.08
N ARG A 274 -8.72 13.86 10.55
CA ARG A 274 -9.98 13.18 10.82
C ARG A 274 -11.06 13.70 9.86
N ASP A 275 -11.08 13.18 8.64
CA ASP A 275 -11.94 13.69 7.55
C ASP A 275 -12.81 12.67 6.82
N HIS A 276 -12.64 11.37 7.04
CA HIS A 276 -13.39 10.33 6.34
C HIS A 276 -14.60 9.83 7.11
N LEU A 277 -14.57 9.84 8.45
CA LEU A 277 -15.53 9.14 9.30
C LEU A 277 -16.40 10.06 10.17
N THR A 278 -16.21 11.37 10.10
CA THR A 278 -16.89 12.35 10.99
C THR A 278 -18.42 12.34 10.92
N PHE A 279 -19.00 11.91 9.78
CA PHE A 279 -20.45 11.75 9.62
C PHE A 279 -20.91 10.30 9.62
N LEU A 280 -20.02 9.33 9.87
CA LEU A 280 -20.34 7.90 9.75
C LEU A 280 -21.52 7.50 10.65
N GLY A 281 -21.57 8.01 11.88
CA GLY A 281 -22.67 7.75 12.83
C GLY A 281 -24.04 8.25 12.36
N GLN A 282 -24.10 9.14 11.36
CA GLN A 282 -25.36 9.63 10.77
C GLN A 282 -25.83 8.76 9.60
N VAL A 283 -24.91 8.14 8.87
CA VAL A 283 -25.19 7.42 7.62
C VAL A 283 -25.07 5.90 7.74
N MET A 284 -24.45 5.38 8.81
CA MET A 284 -24.25 3.94 8.97
C MET A 284 -25.60 3.18 9.09
N PRO A 285 -25.86 2.16 8.26
CA PRO A 285 -27.06 1.32 8.34
C PRO A 285 -27.19 0.61 9.70
N GLN A 286 -28.42 0.41 10.18
CA GLN A 286 -28.69 -0.25 11.47
C GLN A 286 -28.03 -1.63 11.60
N LYS A 287 -28.08 -2.46 10.55
CA LYS A 287 -27.44 -3.78 10.53
C LYS A 287 -25.93 -3.70 10.84
N GLN A 288 -25.24 -2.69 10.35
CA GLN A 288 -23.80 -2.50 10.59
C GLN A 288 -23.54 -2.01 12.03
N ARG A 289 -24.44 -1.18 12.58
CA ARG A 289 -24.37 -0.77 13.99
C ARG A 289 -24.56 -1.95 14.93
N GLU A 290 -25.51 -2.83 14.64
CA GLU A 290 -25.76 -4.05 15.42
C GLU A 290 -24.57 -5.03 15.38
N MET A 291 -23.70 -4.92 14.36
CA MET A 291 -22.43 -5.65 14.29
C MET A 291 -21.30 -5.00 15.11
N GLY A 292 -21.56 -3.88 15.80
CA GLY A 292 -20.57 -3.13 16.58
C GLY A 292 -19.57 -2.33 15.74
N LEU A 293 -19.89 -2.05 14.47
CA LEU A 293 -18.95 -1.40 13.54
C LEU A 293 -18.80 0.10 13.81
N LEU A 294 -19.79 0.74 14.42
CA LEU A 294 -19.70 2.16 14.77
C LEU A 294 -18.68 2.37 15.88
N GLU A 295 -18.76 1.58 16.95
CA GLU A 295 -17.82 1.61 18.07
C GLU A 295 -16.39 1.29 17.61
N ARG A 296 -16.25 0.38 16.63
CA ARG A 296 -14.96 0.06 16.01
C ARG A 296 -14.41 1.25 15.22
N ALA A 297 -15.24 1.90 14.41
CA ALA A 297 -14.85 3.07 13.63
C ALA A 297 -14.47 4.25 14.53
N ASP A 298 -15.22 4.50 15.61
CA ASP A 298 -14.90 5.53 16.61
C ASP A 298 -13.56 5.24 17.30
N GLY A 299 -13.26 3.97 17.55
CA GLY A 299 -11.97 3.51 18.08
C GLY A 299 -10.76 3.88 17.20
N LEU A 300 -10.94 4.00 15.88
CA LEU A 300 -9.86 4.44 14.98
C LEU A 300 -9.45 5.88 15.26
N ALA A 301 -10.43 6.76 15.47
CA ALA A 301 -10.19 8.16 15.79
C ALA A 301 -9.49 8.32 17.15
N VAL A 302 -9.90 7.53 18.15
CA VAL A 302 -9.22 7.48 19.46
C VAL A 302 -7.77 7.04 19.30
N THR A 303 -7.53 5.96 18.56
CA THR A 303 -6.17 5.44 18.31
C THR A 303 -5.28 6.47 17.62
N GLN A 304 -5.80 7.16 16.59
CA GLN A 304 -5.09 8.25 15.92
C GLN A 304 -4.77 9.39 16.90
N ALA A 305 -5.73 9.84 17.71
CA ALA A 305 -5.52 10.93 18.66
C ALA A 305 -4.43 10.57 19.68
N GLU A 306 -4.46 9.37 20.26
CA GLU A 306 -3.42 8.89 21.18
C GLU A 306 -2.04 8.81 20.52
N PHE A 307 -1.98 8.35 19.27
CA PHE A 307 -0.75 8.36 18.48
C PHE A 307 -0.19 9.76 18.29
N THR A 308 -1.03 10.71 17.89
CA THR A 308 -0.59 12.09 17.62
C THR A 308 -0.04 12.77 18.86
N VAL A 309 -0.68 12.60 20.02
CA VAL A 309 -0.18 13.10 21.31
C VAL A 309 1.18 12.48 21.65
N ARG A 310 1.29 11.16 21.56
CA ARG A 310 2.53 10.43 21.92
C ARG A 310 3.71 10.76 21.01
N GLN A 311 3.46 11.04 19.73
CA GLN A 311 4.49 11.33 18.73
C GLN A 311 4.69 12.84 18.50
N ASN A 312 3.92 13.70 19.18
CA ASN A 312 3.93 15.15 19.00
C ASN A 312 3.62 15.57 17.55
N ILE A 313 2.63 14.93 16.93
CA ILE A 313 2.18 15.18 15.56
C ILE A 313 0.97 16.11 15.59
N ARG A 314 0.87 17.03 14.62
CA ARG A 314 -0.31 17.89 14.48
C ARG A 314 -1.50 17.07 13.95
N LEU A 315 -2.61 17.11 14.69
CA LEU A 315 -3.90 16.54 14.31
C LEU A 315 -4.86 17.64 13.87
N TYR A 316 -5.40 17.53 12.65
CA TYR A 316 -6.59 18.24 12.20
C TYR A 316 -7.80 17.39 12.57
N GLY A 317 -8.48 17.80 13.65
CA GLY A 317 -9.50 16.99 14.32
C GLY A 317 -10.91 17.25 13.82
N GLU A 318 -11.87 17.13 14.74
CA GLU A 318 -13.25 17.57 14.49
C GLU A 318 -13.41 19.06 14.75
N ASN A 319 -14.28 19.69 13.97
CA ASN A 319 -14.73 21.05 14.21
C ASN A 319 -15.76 21.06 15.35
N PRO A 320 -15.68 21.97 16.34
CA PRO A 320 -16.70 22.11 17.39
C PRO A 320 -18.13 22.32 16.88
N ALA A 321 -18.29 22.88 15.66
CA ALA A 321 -19.59 23.05 15.00
C ALA A 321 -20.11 21.77 14.30
N GLY A 322 -19.33 20.67 14.33
CA GLY A 322 -19.60 19.41 13.65
C GLY A 322 -18.78 19.24 12.36
N GLY A 323 -18.48 17.98 12.02
CA GLY A 323 -17.63 17.63 10.89
C GLY A 323 -16.14 17.80 11.17
N SER A 324 -15.34 17.88 10.12
CA SER A 324 -13.88 17.93 10.19
C SER A 324 -13.34 19.36 10.22
N GLU A 325 -12.20 19.57 10.89
CA GLU A 325 -11.47 20.85 10.85
C GLU A 325 -11.05 21.19 9.42
N ALA A 326 -10.56 20.20 8.68
CA ALA A 326 -10.23 20.31 7.27
C ALA A 326 -10.30 18.94 6.58
N ILE A 327 -10.59 18.95 5.28
CA ILE A 327 -10.29 17.81 4.41
C ILE A 327 -8.78 17.79 4.18
N CYS A 328 -8.16 16.61 4.28
CA CYS A 328 -6.70 16.47 4.26
C CYS A 328 -6.04 17.19 3.06
N HIS A 329 -6.57 17.00 1.86
CA HIS A 329 -6.02 17.60 0.64
C HIS A 329 -6.16 19.13 0.59
N ASN A 330 -7.23 19.68 1.17
CA ASN A 330 -7.41 21.13 1.27
C ASN A 330 -6.36 21.74 2.19
N ALA A 331 -6.22 21.23 3.42
CA ALA A 331 -5.20 21.70 4.35
C ALA A 331 -3.78 21.54 3.77
N VAL A 332 -3.52 20.42 3.08
CA VAL A 332 -2.22 20.21 2.42
C VAL A 332 -1.94 21.30 1.39
N VAL A 333 -2.91 21.66 0.56
CA VAL A 333 -2.74 22.69 -0.48
C VAL A 333 -2.72 24.11 0.09
N GLU A 334 -3.54 24.38 1.10
CA GLU A 334 -3.75 25.73 1.63
C GLU A 334 -2.68 26.13 2.66
N ASP A 335 -2.22 25.18 3.48
CA ASP A 335 -1.44 25.49 4.69
C ASP A 335 -0.08 24.76 4.80
N LEU A 336 0.09 23.59 4.16
CA LEU A 336 1.21 22.70 4.50
C LEU A 336 2.27 22.54 3.40
N ALA A 337 1.85 22.32 2.15
CA ALA A 337 2.77 22.03 1.06
C ALA A 337 3.27 23.31 0.37
N LEU A 338 4.51 23.25 -0.11
CA LEU A 338 5.19 24.33 -0.83
C LEU A 338 5.69 23.85 -2.19
N PRO A 339 5.79 24.76 -3.19
CA PRO A 339 6.25 24.40 -4.52
C PRO A 339 7.58 23.64 -4.55
N GLY A 340 7.62 22.57 -5.33
CA GLY A 340 8.81 21.75 -5.52
C GLY A 340 9.10 20.74 -4.41
N GLN A 341 8.18 20.54 -3.45
CA GLN A 341 8.28 19.49 -2.43
C GLN A 341 7.80 18.13 -2.93
N ILE A 342 8.21 17.06 -2.23
CA ILE A 342 7.60 15.74 -2.27
C ILE A 342 6.56 15.60 -1.17
N VAL A 343 5.32 15.30 -1.55
CA VAL A 343 4.18 15.12 -0.63
C VAL A 343 3.67 13.69 -0.72
N ILE A 344 3.63 12.99 0.40
CA ILE A 344 3.05 11.65 0.48
C ILE A 344 1.91 11.61 1.49
N GLY A 345 0.88 10.85 1.15
CA GLY A 345 -0.32 10.71 1.97
C GLY A 345 -0.88 9.30 1.89
N THR A 346 -1.54 8.82 2.94
CA THR A 346 -2.22 7.51 2.89
C THR A 346 -3.53 7.51 2.10
N ASP A 347 -3.78 8.55 1.30
CA ASP A 347 -4.97 8.72 0.47
C ASP A 347 -4.59 8.86 -1.02
N SER A 348 -5.37 8.24 -1.91
CA SER A 348 -5.12 8.25 -3.36
C SER A 348 -5.15 9.64 -4.01
N HIS A 349 -5.90 10.59 -3.45
CA HIS A 349 -6.05 11.95 -4.01
C HIS A 349 -4.95 12.91 -3.56
N THR A 350 -3.91 12.41 -2.88
CA THR A 350 -2.71 13.18 -2.52
C THR A 350 -2.10 13.92 -3.71
N CYS A 351 -2.32 13.43 -4.94
CA CYS A 351 -1.94 14.08 -6.19
C CYS A 351 -2.48 15.52 -6.34
N MET A 352 -3.52 15.92 -5.60
CA MET A 352 -4.07 17.28 -5.60
C MET A 352 -3.01 18.35 -5.28
N ALA A 353 -2.03 18.04 -4.42
CA ALA A 353 -0.91 18.95 -4.11
C ALA A 353 -0.04 19.28 -5.34
N GLY A 354 -0.17 18.54 -6.44
CA GLY A 354 0.45 18.87 -7.73
C GLY A 354 0.05 20.24 -8.29
N VAL A 355 -1.09 20.81 -7.86
CA VAL A 355 -1.51 22.18 -8.23
C VAL A 355 -0.49 23.25 -7.80
N LEU A 356 0.29 22.97 -6.75
CA LEU A 356 1.35 23.84 -6.25
C LEU A 356 2.70 23.61 -6.94
N GLY A 357 2.78 22.67 -7.89
CA GLY A 357 4.05 22.23 -8.47
C GLY A 357 4.83 21.27 -7.56
N CYS A 358 4.15 20.54 -6.68
CA CYS A 358 4.73 19.43 -5.91
C CYS A 358 4.76 18.13 -6.71
N PHE A 359 5.63 17.20 -6.32
CA PHE A 359 5.48 15.80 -6.71
C PHE A 359 4.75 15.07 -5.59
N ALA A 360 3.47 14.75 -5.81
CA ALA A 360 2.58 14.27 -4.77
C ALA A 360 1.86 12.97 -5.16
N PHE A 361 1.85 11.97 -4.27
CA PHE A 361 1.24 10.67 -4.54
C PHE A 361 0.80 9.93 -3.28
N GLY A 362 -0.20 9.07 -3.43
CA GLY A 362 -0.70 8.22 -2.35
C GLY A 362 0.22 7.03 -2.06
N VAL A 363 0.31 6.62 -0.81
CA VAL A 363 1.11 5.48 -0.33
C VAL A 363 0.30 4.57 0.60
N GLY A 364 0.74 3.32 0.77
CA GLY A 364 0.16 2.37 1.73
C GLY A 364 0.62 2.61 3.18
N SER A 365 0.02 1.86 4.10
CA SER A 365 0.32 1.95 5.54
C SER A 365 1.78 1.65 5.86
N THR A 366 2.38 0.62 5.25
CA THR A 366 3.78 0.25 5.45
C THR A 366 4.74 1.31 4.94
N ASP A 367 4.46 1.90 3.76
CA ASP A 367 5.25 2.98 3.19
C ASP A 367 5.21 4.23 4.10
N MET A 368 4.03 4.61 4.60
CA MET A 368 3.88 5.74 5.52
C MET A 368 4.58 5.48 6.86
N ALA A 369 4.38 4.29 7.45
CA ALA A 369 5.06 3.88 8.67
C ALA A 369 6.58 3.88 8.52
N ASN A 370 7.09 3.43 7.37
CA ASN A 370 8.50 3.52 7.06
C ASN A 370 8.98 4.97 6.93
N ALA A 371 8.21 5.82 6.23
CA ALA A 371 8.55 7.23 6.05
C ALA A 371 8.53 8.01 7.37
N TRP A 372 7.69 7.65 8.33
CA TRP A 372 7.75 8.20 9.69
C TRP A 372 9.08 7.94 10.37
N TYR A 373 9.70 6.78 10.13
CA TYR A 373 11.00 6.47 10.71
C TYR A 373 12.17 7.07 9.92
N THR A 374 12.17 6.84 8.61
CA THR A 374 13.33 7.06 7.74
C THR A 374 13.29 8.39 6.99
N LYS A 375 12.16 9.10 7.01
CA LYS A 375 11.85 10.31 6.22
C LYS A 375 11.75 10.08 4.71
N ASP A 376 12.28 8.98 4.20
CA ASP A 376 12.31 8.69 2.78
C ASP A 376 11.23 7.72 2.32
N ILE A 377 10.98 7.77 1.01
CA ILE A 377 10.02 6.94 0.30
C ILE A 377 10.67 6.35 -0.95
N ARG A 378 10.35 5.09 -1.26
CA ARG A 378 10.79 4.45 -2.50
C ARG A 378 10.08 5.07 -3.69
N ILE A 379 10.83 5.48 -4.70
CA ILE A 379 10.34 6.03 -5.95
C ILE A 379 11.01 5.32 -7.12
N ARG A 380 10.18 4.84 -8.05
CA ARG A 380 10.60 4.61 -9.44
C ARG A 380 10.18 5.83 -10.25
N VAL A 381 11.16 6.55 -10.79
CA VAL A 381 10.94 7.81 -11.51
C VAL A 381 9.94 7.56 -12.65
N PRO A 382 8.79 8.25 -12.65
CA PRO A 382 7.73 7.97 -13.61
C PRO A 382 8.02 8.60 -14.97
N GLU A 383 7.43 8.04 -16.02
CA GLU A 383 7.26 8.75 -17.28
C GLU A 383 6.29 9.93 -17.11
N THR A 384 6.35 10.91 -18.01
CA THR A 384 5.52 12.12 -17.94
C THR A 384 4.72 12.29 -19.22
N VAL A 385 3.40 12.46 -19.07
CA VAL A 385 2.51 12.89 -20.15
C VAL A 385 2.28 14.39 -20.02
N ARG A 386 2.55 15.15 -21.10
CA ARG A 386 2.38 16.61 -21.12
C ARG A 386 1.13 16.99 -21.90
N TYR A 387 0.15 17.56 -21.21
CA TYR A 387 -1.01 18.21 -21.82
C TYR A 387 -0.70 19.70 -22.05
N VAL A 388 -0.84 20.17 -23.29
CA VAL A 388 -0.63 21.58 -23.66
C VAL A 388 -1.97 22.21 -24.00
N LEU A 389 -2.56 22.89 -23.03
CA LEU A 389 -3.81 23.63 -23.21
C LEU A 389 -3.56 24.92 -23.99
N LYS A 390 -4.34 25.15 -25.05
CA LYS A 390 -4.24 26.34 -25.92
C LYS A 390 -5.59 27.03 -26.00
N GLY A 391 -5.59 28.36 -26.11
CA GLY A 391 -6.80 29.18 -26.25
C GLY A 391 -7.29 29.77 -24.92
N ARG A 392 -8.56 30.17 -24.88
CA ARG A 392 -9.24 30.69 -23.68
C ARG A 392 -10.43 29.79 -23.35
N LYS A 393 -10.60 29.49 -22.06
CA LYS A 393 -11.75 28.74 -21.54
C LYS A 393 -13.05 29.50 -21.83
N HIS A 394 -14.11 28.81 -22.28
CA HIS A 394 -15.44 29.40 -22.39
C HIS A 394 -15.98 29.80 -21.01
N ALA A 395 -17.01 30.66 -20.97
CA ALA A 395 -17.60 31.12 -19.71
C ALA A 395 -18.17 29.95 -18.89
N ASP A 396 -18.89 29.03 -19.55
CA ASP A 396 -19.61 27.91 -18.91
C ASP A 396 -18.77 26.64 -18.74
N VAL A 397 -17.50 26.65 -19.13
CA VAL A 397 -16.56 25.53 -18.91
C VAL A 397 -15.80 25.78 -17.62
N THR A 398 -15.60 24.78 -16.78
CA THR A 398 -14.86 24.87 -15.51
C THR A 398 -13.53 24.11 -15.59
N ALA A 399 -12.71 24.18 -14.54
CA ALA A 399 -11.50 23.37 -14.43
C ALA A 399 -11.80 21.87 -14.25
N LYS A 400 -13.04 21.50 -13.91
CA LYS A 400 -13.46 20.09 -13.79
C LYS A 400 -13.79 19.46 -15.15
N ASP A 401 -14.18 20.28 -16.13
CA ASP A 401 -14.52 19.84 -17.49
C ASP A 401 -13.27 19.60 -18.36
N VAL A 402 -12.18 20.30 -18.04
CA VAL A 402 -10.86 20.16 -18.65
C VAL A 402 -10.12 18.99 -18.00
#